data_AF-A0A255ZKY1-F1
#
_entry.id   AF-A0A255ZKY1-F1
#
_cell.length_a   1.000
_cell.length_b   1.000
_cell.length_c   1.000
_cell.angle_alpha   90.00
_cell.angle_beta   90.00
_cell.angle_gamma   90.00
#
_symmetry.space_group_name_H-M   'P 1'
#
loop_
_entity.id
_entity.type
_entity.pdbx_description
1 polymer ?
#
loop_
_entity_poly.entity_id
_entity_poly.type
_entity_poly.pdbx_seq_one_letter_code
_entity_poly.pdbx_strand_id
1 'polypeptide(L)'
;MNLRALTAITLLVSFIAMSTSGVLMLIIDQPSFTIRMHPVHKLFGVLMIVAILSHLRLNYRGLIAHARHRSAVWAGSVLSVILVLVYAVAILNTQDPAKAAAVDQAAQQLEQSSAPAKP
;
A
#
# COMPACT_ATOMS: atom_id res chain seq x y z
N MET A 1 -2.42 -8.49 26.72
CA MET A 1 -1.85 -8.85 25.39
C MET A 1 -0.48 -8.21 25.28
N ASN A 2 0.58 -8.98 24.98
CA ASN A 2 1.93 -8.43 24.92
C ASN A 2 2.12 -7.58 23.65
N LEU A 3 2.96 -6.54 23.72
CA LEU A 3 3.19 -5.60 22.61
C LEU A 3 3.59 -6.32 21.30
N ARG A 4 4.36 -7.40 21.39
CA ARG A 4 4.71 -8.26 20.26
C ARG A 4 3.49 -8.87 19.56
N ALA A 5 2.55 -9.42 20.32
CA ALA A 5 1.33 -10.01 19.78
C ALA A 5 0.42 -8.93 19.16
N LEU A 6 0.31 -7.77 19.81
CA LEU A 6 -0.46 -6.65 19.29
C LEU A 6 0.11 -6.17 17.95
N THR A 7 1.43 -5.95 17.86
CA THR A 7 2.06 -5.56 16.59
C THR A 7 1.88 -6.58 15.47
N ALA A 8 1.90 -7.88 15.79
CA ALA A 8 1.67 -8.93 14.80
C ALA A 8 0.21 -8.94 14.30
N ILE A 9 -0.77 -8.78 15.18
CA ILE A 9 -2.19 -8.69 14.80
C ILE A 9 -2.44 -7.43 13.98
N THR A 10 -1.89 -6.28 14.39
CA THR A 10 -2.00 -5.03 13.62
C THR A 10 -1.39 -5.19 12.23
N LEU A 11 -0.23 -5.82 12.12
CA LEU A 11 0.41 -6.11 10.83
C LEU A 11 -0.49 -7.00 9.96
N LEU A 12 -1.05 -8.08 10.52
CA LEU A 12 -1.93 -9.01 9.81
C LEU A 12 -3.18 -8.30 9.28
N VAL A 13 -3.88 -7.56 10.14
CA VAL A 13 -5.09 -6.82 9.75
C VAL A 13 -4.78 -5.78 8.69
N SER A 14 -3.69 -5.02 8.86
CA SER A 14 -3.28 -4.00 7.89
C SER A 14 -2.88 -4.61 6.55
N PHE A 15 -2.22 -5.77 6.55
CA PHE A 15 -1.88 -6.51 5.34
C PHE A 15 -3.14 -6.97 4.60
N ILE A 16 -4.09 -7.59 5.28
CA ILE A 16 -5.36 -8.01 4.67
C ILE A 16 -6.10 -6.81 4.07
N ALA A 17 -6.20 -5.70 4.81
CA ALA A 17 -6.87 -4.50 4.34
C ALA A 17 -6.17 -3.89 3.10
N MET A 18 -4.83 -3.83 3.10
CA MET A 18 -4.05 -3.30 1.98
C MET A 18 -4.16 -4.20 0.74
N SER A 19 -3.97 -5.51 0.91
CA SER A 19 -4.05 -6.47 -0.21
C SER A 19 -5.45 -6.53 -0.82
N THR A 20 -6.50 -6.61 -0.01
CA THR A 20 -7.88 -6.67 -0.53
C THR A 20 -8.29 -5.35 -1.18
N SER A 21 -7.98 -4.20 -0.57
CA SER A 21 -8.28 -2.89 -1.18
C SER A 21 -7.52 -2.67 -2.50
N GLY A 22 -6.24 -3.03 -2.57
CA GLY A 22 -5.44 -2.92 -3.79
C GLY A 22 -5.92 -3.85 -4.89
N VAL A 23 -6.22 -5.12 -4.57
CA VAL A 23 -6.77 -6.08 -5.54
C VAL A 23 -8.14 -5.62 -6.04
N LEU A 24 -9.02 -5.12 -5.17
CA LEU A 24 -10.32 -4.61 -5.58
C LEU A 24 -10.19 -3.40 -6.53
N MET A 25 -9.22 -2.51 -6.30
CA MET A 25 -8.95 -1.40 -7.22
C MET A 25 -8.51 -1.89 -8.60
N LEU A 26 -7.70 -2.95 -8.66
CA LEU A 26 -7.25 -3.56 -9.91
C LEU A 26 -8.38 -4.31 -10.65
N ILE A 27 -9.29 -4.97 -9.92
CA ILE A 27 -10.38 -5.77 -10.51
C ILE A 27 -11.53 -4.89 -11.00
N ILE A 28 -11.93 -3.90 -10.21
CA ILE A 28 -13.12 -3.09 -10.50
C ILE A 28 -12.81 -2.01 -11.56
N ASP A 29 -11.54 -1.62 -11.73
CA ASP A 29 -11.00 -0.71 -12.77
C ASP A 29 -11.86 0.53 -13.07
N GLN A 30 -12.57 1.03 -12.04
CA GLN A 30 -13.38 2.24 -12.12
C GLN A 30 -12.68 3.36 -11.34
N PRO A 31 -12.45 4.53 -11.95
CA PRO A 31 -11.83 5.66 -11.28
C PRO A 31 -12.61 6.11 -10.03
N SER A 32 -13.94 6.09 -10.08
CA SER A 32 -14.80 6.46 -8.95
C SER A 32 -14.66 5.52 -7.75
N PHE A 33 -14.54 4.22 -7.99
CA PHE A 33 -14.30 3.22 -6.96
C PHE A 33 -12.89 3.38 -6.37
N THR A 34 -11.89 3.58 -7.24
CA THR A 34 -10.51 3.81 -6.83
C THR A 34 -10.39 5.06 -5.96
N ILE A 35 -11.01 6.19 -6.34
CA ILE A 35 -11.01 7.42 -5.53
C ILE A 35 -11.60 7.19 -4.13
N ARG A 36 -12.69 6.40 -4.01
CA ARG A 36 -13.31 6.10 -2.71
C ARG A 36 -12.46 5.18 -1.84
N MET A 37 -11.81 4.19 -2.44
CA MET A 37 -11.02 3.19 -1.71
C MET A 37 -9.57 3.66 -1.46
N HIS A 38 -9.07 4.64 -2.21
CA HIS A 38 -7.70 5.14 -2.12
C HIS A 38 -7.31 5.69 -0.74
N PRO A 39 -8.18 6.44 -0.02
CA PRO A 39 -7.92 6.81 1.38
C PRO A 39 -7.76 5.60 2.29
N VAL A 40 -8.60 4.58 2.15
CA VAL A 40 -8.53 3.34 2.94
C VAL A 40 -7.21 2.62 2.69
N HIS A 41 -6.84 2.42 1.43
CA HIS A 41 -5.59 1.78 1.04
C HIS A 41 -4.36 2.54 1.56
N LYS A 42 -4.36 3.88 1.43
CA LYS A 42 -3.26 4.73 1.94
C LYS A 42 -3.13 4.66 3.46
N LEU A 43 -4.23 4.75 4.20
CA LEU A 43 -4.21 4.71 5.67
C LEU A 43 -3.71 3.37 6.19
N PHE A 44 -4.24 2.26 5.67
CA PHE A 44 -3.75 0.93 6.06
C PHE A 44 -2.32 0.67 5.57
N GLY A 45 -1.90 1.26 4.45
CA GLY A 45 -0.50 1.25 4.02
C GLY A 45 0.43 1.91 5.03
N VAL A 46 0.09 3.11 5.52
CA VAL A 46 0.87 3.81 6.56
C VAL A 46 0.89 3.01 7.87
N LEU A 47 -0.27 2.49 8.31
CA LEU A 47 -0.34 1.64 9.51
C LEU A 47 0.51 0.38 9.37
N MET A 48 0.50 -0.25 8.19
CA MET A 48 1.33 -1.42 7.91
C MET A 48 2.82 -1.09 7.98
N ILE A 49 3.26 0.09 7.52
CA ILE A 49 4.66 0.56 7.64
C ILE A 49 5.06 0.72 9.11
N VAL A 50 4.23 1.34 9.94
CA VAL A 50 4.53 1.49 11.38
C VAL A 50 4.55 0.12 12.06
N ALA A 51 3.61 -0.76 11.72
CA ALA A 51 3.52 -2.11 12.26
C ALA A 51 4.73 -2.97 11.87
N ILE A 52 5.17 -2.94 10.61
CA ILE A 52 6.32 -3.74 10.14
C ILE A 52 7.61 -3.26 10.80
N LEU A 53 7.83 -1.95 10.93
CA LEU A 53 9.00 -1.40 11.64
C LEU A 53 9.03 -1.83 13.11
N SER A 54 7.88 -1.75 13.78
CA SER A 54 7.72 -2.20 15.16
C SER A 54 7.95 -3.72 15.29
N HIS A 55 7.42 -4.50 14.36
CA HIS A 55 7.57 -5.95 14.33
C HIS A 55 9.03 -6.36 14.11
N LEU A 56 9.74 -5.70 13.18
CA LEU A 56 11.17 -5.89 12.92
C LEU A 56 11.99 -5.58 14.16
N ARG A 57 11.75 -4.44 14.82
CA ARG A 57 12.49 -4.04 16.02
C ARG A 57 12.29 -5.05 17.16
N LEU A 58 11.05 -5.47 17.41
CA LEU A 58 10.70 -6.35 18.52
C LEU A 58 11.08 -7.82 18.29
N ASN A 59 11.26 -8.24 17.03
CA ASN A 59 11.57 -9.62 16.66
C ASN A 59 12.89 -9.77 15.86
N TYR A 60 13.75 -8.75 15.88
CA TYR A 60 14.96 -8.63 15.06
C TYR A 60 15.85 -9.88 15.06
N ARG A 61 16.11 -10.47 16.24
CA ARG A 61 16.96 -11.66 16.38
C ARG A 61 16.39 -12.88 15.65
N GLY A 62 15.08 -13.11 15.76
CA GLY A 62 14.41 -14.22 15.09
C GLY A 62 14.30 -14.00 13.58
N LEU A 63 14.09 -12.75 13.16
CA LEU A 63 14.01 -12.38 11.75
C LEU A 63 15.35 -12.56 11.03
N ILE A 64 16.46 -12.14 11.63
CA ILE A 64 17.80 -12.37 11.06
C ILE A 64 18.11 -13.86 10.98
N ALA A 65 17.72 -14.65 11.98
CA ALA A 65 17.92 -16.09 11.91
C ALA A 65 17.20 -16.72 10.70
N HIS A 66 15.98 -16.27 10.39
CA HIS A 66 15.25 -16.69 9.19
C HIS A 66 15.86 -16.13 7.89
N ALA A 67 16.29 -14.86 7.91
CA ALA A 67 16.90 -14.21 6.76
C ALA A 67 18.28 -14.78 6.39
N ARG A 68 18.92 -15.55 7.27
CA ARG A 68 20.16 -16.29 6.97
C ARG A 68 19.94 -17.51 6.09
N HIS A 69 18.70 -17.98 5.92
CA HIS A 69 18.44 -19.11 5.04
C HIS A 69 18.59 -18.68 3.58
N ARG A 70 19.37 -19.42 2.78
CA ARG A 70 19.67 -19.05 1.37
C ARG A 70 18.40 -18.80 0.55
N SER A 71 17.34 -19.58 0.78
CA SER A 71 16.05 -19.40 0.09
C SER A 71 15.37 -18.07 0.42
N ALA A 72 15.44 -17.61 1.68
CA ALA A 72 14.87 -16.34 2.10
C ALA A 72 15.60 -15.15 1.47
N VAL A 73 16.94 -15.23 1.38
CA VAL A 73 17.77 -14.21 0.72
C VAL A 73 17.45 -14.13 -0.77
N TRP A 74 17.36 -15.28 -1.45
CA TRP A 74 17.01 -15.32 -2.88
C TRP A 74 15.61 -14.74 -3.14
N ALA A 75 14.61 -15.19 -2.40
CA ALA A 75 13.24 -14.67 -2.53
C ALA A 75 13.19 -13.16 -2.29
N GLY A 76 13.82 -12.67 -1.23
CA GLY A 76 13.87 -11.23 -0.92
C GLY A 76 14.58 -10.43 -2.02
N SER A 77 15.67 -10.96 -2.57
CA SER A 77 16.42 -10.31 -3.65
C SER A 77 15.60 -10.21 -4.93
N VAL A 78 14.99 -11.32 -5.37
CA VAL A 78 14.13 -11.35 -6.56
C VAL A 78 12.94 -10.41 -6.41
N LEU A 79 12.25 -10.43 -5.27
CA LEU A 79 11.12 -9.54 -5.00
C LEU A 79 11.55 -8.06 -4.97
N SER A 80 12.73 -7.75 -4.46
CA SER A 80 13.26 -6.38 -4.46
C SER A 80 13.56 -5.89 -5.88
N VAL A 81 14.14 -6.74 -6.72
CA VAL A 81 14.37 -6.43 -8.14
C VAL A 81 13.03 -6.18 -8.86
N ILE A 82 12.05 -7.06 -8.67
CA ILE A 82 10.71 -6.89 -9.24
C ILE A 82 10.09 -5.55 -8.79
N LEU A 83 10.18 -5.23 -7.49
CA LEU A 83 9.66 -3.97 -6.95
C LEU A 83 10.28 -2.75 -7.63
N VAL A 84 11.61 -2.73 -7.79
CA VAL A 84 12.33 -1.66 -8.46
C VAL A 84 11.90 -1.55 -9.93
N LEU A 85 11.78 -2.68 -10.64
CA LEU A 85 11.35 -2.70 -12.03
C LEU A 85 9.92 -2.17 -12.21
N VAL A 86 8.99 -2.57 -11.34
CA VAL A 86 7.60 -2.07 -11.38
C VAL A 86 7.56 -0.56 -11.13
N TYR A 87 8.35 -0.06 -10.19
CA TYR A 87 8.48 1.38 -9.97
C TYR A 87 9.07 2.11 -11.19
N ALA A 88 10.10 1.54 -11.81
CA ALA A 88 10.71 2.10 -13.01
C ALA A 88 9.70 2.18 -14.16
N VAL A 89 8.90 1.12 -14.38
CA VAL A 89 7.83 1.14 -15.38
C VAL A 89 6.82 2.26 -15.07
N ALA A 90 6.40 2.42 -13.81
CA ALA A 90 5.46 3.47 -13.44
C ALA A 90 6.00 4.88 -13.69
N ILE A 91 7.29 5.13 -13.42
CA ILE A 91 7.92 6.45 -13.60
C ILE A 91 8.19 6.74 -15.08
N LEU A 92 8.61 5.73 -15.85
CA LEU A 92 8.95 5.88 -17.27
C LEU A 92 7.71 5.93 -18.18
N ASN A 93 6.56 5.45 -17.68
CA ASN A 93 5.31 5.49 -18.41
C ASN A 93 4.64 6.88 -18.29
N THR A 94 5.14 7.84 -19.08
CA THR A 94 4.60 9.19 -19.12
C THR A 94 3.20 9.19 -19.74
N GLN A 95 2.23 9.74 -19.01
CA GLN A 95 0.89 9.97 -19.51
C GLN A 95 0.84 11.27 -20.33
N ASP A 96 -0.12 11.36 -21.26
CA ASP A 96 -0.43 12.62 -21.92
C ASP A 96 -0.84 13.67 -20.87
N PRO A 97 -0.08 14.78 -20.73
CA PRO A 97 -0.30 15.75 -19.66
C PRO A 97 -1.69 16.41 -19.72
N ALA A 98 -2.28 16.54 -20.92
CA ALA A 98 -3.62 17.10 -21.07
C ALA A 98 -4.69 16.14 -20.52
N LYS A 99 -4.53 14.83 -20.73
CA LYS A 99 -5.44 13.81 -20.20
C LYS A 99 -5.27 13.64 -18.69
N ALA A 100 -4.04 13.65 -18.19
CA ALA A 100 -3.76 13.60 -16.76
C ALA A 100 -4.40 14.78 -16.02
N ALA A 101 -4.22 16.00 -16.52
CA ALA A 101 -4.82 17.20 -15.94
C ALA A 101 -6.35 17.16 -15.92
N ALA A 102 -6.99 16.64 -16.97
CA ALA A 102 -8.45 16.50 -17.02
C ALA A 102 -8.97 15.52 -15.95
N VAL A 103 -8.26 14.42 -15.73
CA VAL A 103 -8.59 13.45 -14.68
C VAL A 103 -8.40 14.06 -13.28
N ASP A 104 -7.30 14.79 -13.06
CA ASP A 104 -7.04 15.47 -11.79
C ASP A 104 -8.11 16.51 -11.47
N GLN A 105 -8.53 17.31 -12.46
CA GLN A 105 -9.62 18.28 -12.29
C GLN A 105 -10.95 17.59 -11.98
N ALA A 106 -11.30 16.51 -12.67
CA ALA A 106 -12.51 15.75 -12.40
C ALA A 106 -12.49 15.14 -10.99
N ALA A 107 -11.35 14.63 -10.53
CA ALA A 107 -11.20 14.11 -9.17
C ALA A 107 -11.37 15.22 -8.11
N GLN A 108 -10.77 16.39 -8.31
CA GLN A 108 -10.93 17.54 -7.40
C GLN A 108 -12.38 18.04 -7.32
N GLN A 109 -13.12 18.06 -8.45
CA GLN A 109 -14.53 18.42 -8.46
C GLN A 109 -15.39 17.44 -7.66
N LEU A 110 -15.07 16.15 -7.71
CA LEU A 110 -15.76 15.11 -6.94
C LEU A 110 -15.48 15.25 -5.44
N GLU A 111 -14.24 15.56 -5.06
CA GLU A 111 -13.88 15.83 -3.66
C GLU A 111 -14.60 17.07 -3.12
N GLN A 112 -14.69 18.16 -3.91
CA GLN A 112 -15.37 19.40 -3.52
C GLN A 112 -16.90 19.25 -3.47
N SER A 113 -17.48 18.51 -4.41
CA SER A 113 -18.94 18.23 -4.45
C SER A 113 -19.39 17.27 -3.34
N SER A 114 -18.46 16.56 -2.72
CA SER A 114 -18.73 15.61 -1.62
C SER A 114 -18.53 16.23 -0.23
N ALA A 115 -18.21 17.53 -0.13
CA ALA A 115 -18.20 18.24 1.14
C ALA A 115 -19.63 18.29 1.71
N PRO A 116 -19.86 17.91 2.99
CA PRO A 116 -21.20 17.88 3.55
C PRO A 116 -21.80 19.28 3.50
N ALA A 117 -23.05 19.38 3.02
CA ALA A 117 -23.88 20.55 3.25
C ALA A 117 -23.82 20.84 4.75
N LYS A 118 -23.23 21.98 5.10
CA LYS A 118 -23.18 22.47 6.46
C LYS A 118 -24.65 22.57 6.93
N PRO A 119 -25.03 21.94 8.06
CA PRO A 119 -26.39 22.08 8.59
C PRO A 119 -26.70 23.53 8.94
#